data_AF-A0A2V9GFA7-F1
#
_entry.id   AF-A0A2V9GFA7-F1
#
_cell.length_a   1.000
_cell.length_b   1.000
_cell.length_c   1.000
_cell.angle_alpha   90.00
_cell.angle_beta   90.00
_cell.angle_gamma   90.00
#
_symmetry.space_group_name_H-M   'P 1'
#
loop_
_entity.id
_entity.type
_entity.pdbx_description
1 polymer ?
#
loop_
_entity_poly.entity_id
_entity_poly.type
_entity_poly.pdbx_seq_one_letter_code
_entity_poly.pdbx_strand_id
1 'polypeptide(L)' 'RSYIVNLERVVRIEPYGKDSRLAILTDGARLPVSRAGYARLKALLDERK' A
#
# COMPACT_ATOMS: atom_id res chain seq x y z
N ARG A 1 11.77 -5.81 8.03
CA ARG A 1 11.64 -5.99 6.56
C ARG A 1 11.02 -4.72 6.02
N SER A 2 11.81 -3.91 5.32
CA SER A 2 11.40 -2.59 4.81
C SER A 2 11.32 -2.68 3.30
N TYR A 3 10.22 -2.23 2.71
CA TYR A 3 10.01 -2.22 1.27
C TYR A 3 9.61 -0.81 0.84
N ILE A 4 10.27 -0.31 -0.20
CA ILE A 4 9.92 0.95 -0.84
C ILE A 4 8.98 0.60 -2.00
N VAL A 5 7.79 1.19 -2.03
CA VAL A 5 6.78 0.94 -3.07
C VAL A 5 6.37 2.26 -3.70
N ASN A 6 6.24 2.25 -5.03
CA ASN A 6 5.80 3.43 -5.77
C ASN A 6 4.27 3.55 -5.71
N LEU A 7 3.76 4.59 -5.04
CA LEU A 7 2.33 4.81 -4.80
C LEU A 7 1.52 4.93 -6.10
N GLU A 8 2.06 5.56 -7.15
CA GLU A 8 1.35 5.76 -8.42
C GLU A 8 1.06 4.45 -9.15
N ARG A 9 1.83 3.41 -8.82
CA ARG A 9 1.65 2.08 -9.38
C ARG A 9 0.72 1.22 -8.54
N VAL A 10 0.29 1.65 -7.36
CA VAL A 10 -0.63 0.86 -6.52
C VAL A 10 -2.05 0.98 -7.09
N VAL A 11 -2.56 -0.13 -7.64
CA VAL A 11 -3.90 -0.18 -8.22
C VAL A 11 -4.94 -0.43 -7.15
N ARG A 12 -4.63 -1.34 -6.21
CA ARG A 12 -5.60 -1.84 -5.22
C ARG A 12 -4.88 -2.19 -3.94
N ILE A 13 -5.51 -1.95 -2.81
CA ILE A 13 -5.03 -2.41 -1.50
C ILE A 13 -6.09 -3.34 -0.93
N GLU A 14 -5.75 -4.61 -0.78
CA GLU A 14 -6.64 -5.62 -0.21
C GLU A 14 -6.22 -5.98 1.23
N PRO A 15 -7.16 -6.23 2.13
CA PRO A 15 -6.86 -6.78 3.45
C PRO A 15 -6.42 -8.25 3.28
N TYR A 16 -5.16 -8.56 3.61
CA TYR A 16 -4.60 -9.91 3.53
C TYR A 16 -4.51 -10.61 4.91
N GLY A 17 -4.59 -9.83 5.99
CA GLY A 17 -4.61 -10.33 7.35
C GLY A 17 -4.90 -9.22 8.37
N LYS A 18 -4.79 -9.55 9.65
CA LYS A 18 -5.15 -8.67 10.77
C LYS A 18 -4.38 -7.33 10.78
N ASP A 19 -3.10 -7.37 10.40
CA ASP A 19 -2.21 -6.19 10.38
C ASP A 19 -1.46 -6.00 9.05
N SER A 20 -1.67 -6.90 8.09
CA SER A 20 -1.00 -6.89 6.78
C SER A 20 -2.02 -6.67 5.67
N ARG A 21 -1.75 -5.68 4.83
CA ARG A 21 -2.52 -5.39 3.62
C ARG A 21 -1.68 -5.76 2.42
N LEU A 22 -2.28 -6.27 1.36
CA LEU A 22 -1.57 -6.50 0.10
C LEU A 22 -1.80 -5.31 -0.81
N ALA A 23 -0.73 -4.63 -1.21
CA ALA A 23 -0.79 -3.72 -2.35
C ALA A 23 -0.59 -4.53 -3.63
N ILE A 24 -1.55 -4.41 -4.54
CA ILE A 24 -1.44 -4.92 -5.90
C ILE A 24 -1.00 -3.75 -6.77
N LEU A 25 0.15 -3.91 -7.40
CA LEU A 25 0.72 -2.94 -8.34
C LEU A 25 0.11 -3.11 -9.73
N THR A 26 0.26 -2.10 -10.59
CA THR A 26 -0.16 -2.11 -12.00
C THR A 26 0.49 -3.23 -12.78
N ASP A 27 1.69 -3.62 -12.36
CA ASP A 27 2.49 -4.70 -12.94
C ASP A 27 2.08 -6.10 -12.44
N GLY A 28 1.00 -6.20 -11.65
CA GLY A 28 0.57 -7.45 -11.01
C GLY A 28 1.42 -7.88 -9.81
N ALA A 29 2.50 -7.15 -9.50
CA ALA A 29 3.33 -7.40 -8.33
C ALA A 29 2.53 -7.19 -7.04
N ARG A 30 2.60 -8.19 -6.16
CA ARG A 30 1.87 -8.24 -4.88
C ARG A 30 2.85 -7.95 -3.75
N LEU A 31 2.68 -6.83 -3.06
CA LEU A 31 3.56 -6.42 -1.98
C LEU A 31 2.81 -6.37 -0.65
N PRO A 32 3.29 -7.06 0.41
CA PRO A 32 2.73 -6.91 1.74
C PRO A 32 3.10 -5.54 2.31
N VAL A 33 2.07 -4.72 2.52
CA VAL A 33 2.11 -3.42 3.16
C VAL A 33 1.75 -3.57 4.64
N SER A 34 2.63 -3.08 5.50
CA SER A 34 2.38 -3.01 6.93
C SER A 34 1.41 -1.88 7.28
N ARG A 35 0.79 -1.95 8.46
CA ARG A 35 -0.12 -0.90 8.97
C ARG A 35 0.48 0.52 8.90
N ALA A 36 1.77 0.66 9.20
CA ALA A 36 2.47 1.95 9.16
C ALA A 36 2.65 2.48 7.73
N GLY A 37 2.95 1.60 6.76
CA GLY A 37 3.03 1.96 5.35
C GLY A 37 1.68 2.44 4.81
N TYR A 38 0.60 1.74 5.16
CA TYR A 38 -0.77 2.15 4.79
C TYR A 38 -1.19 3.49 5.43
N ALA A 39 -0.84 3.74 6.69
CA ALA A 39 -1.18 5.00 7.37
C ALA A 39 -0.54 6.21 6.67
N ARG A 40 0.72 6.11 6.25
CA ARG A 40 1.40 7.14 5.44
C ARG A 40 0.76 7.31 4.07
N LEU A 41 0.42 6.19 3.42
CA LEU A 41 -0.26 6.17 2.12
C LEU A 41 -1.60 6.90 2.18
N LYS A 42 -2.41 6.60 3.21
CA LYS A 42 -3.70 7.24 3.44
C LYS A 42 -3.55 8.73 3.70
N ALA A 43 -2.55 9.14 4.49
CA ALA A 43 -2.29 10.55 4.75
C ALA A 43 -1.96 11.32 3.45
N LEU A 44 -1.08 10.77 2.59
CA LEU A 44 -0.72 11.37 1.31
C LEU A 44 -1.88 11.42 0.30
N LEU A 45 -2.79 10.44 0.34
CA LEU A 45 -4.01 10.43 -0.46
C LEU A 45 -5.04 11.46 0.04
N ASP A 46 -5.16 11.64 1.36
CA ASP A 46 -6.03 12.65 1.97
C ASP A 46 -5.49 14.09 1.74
N GLU A 47 -4.16 14.29 1.62
CA GLU A 47 -3.53 15.58 1.32
C GLU A 47 -3.71 16.08 -0.13
N ARG A 48 -4.11 15.22 -1.07
CA ARG A 48 -4.35 15.62 -2.48
C ARG A 48 -5.76 16.16 -2.76
N LYS A 49 -6.51 16.52 -1.71
CA LYS A 49 -7.88 17.03 -1.85
C LYS A 49 -7.93 18.53 -2.15
#